data_AF-A0A0S8JCY7-F1
#
_entry.id   AF-A0A0S8JCY7-F1
#
_cell.length_a   1.000
_cell.length_b   1.000
_cell.length_c   1.000
_cell.angle_alpha   90.00
_cell.angle_beta   90.00
_cell.angle_gamma   90.00
#
_symmetry.space_group_name_H-M   'P 1'
#
loop_
_entity.id
_entity.type
_entity.pdbx_description
1 polymer ?
#
loop_
_entity_poly.entity_id
_entity_poly.type
_entity_poly.pdbx_seq_one_letter_code
_entity_poly.pdbx_strand_id
1 'polypeptide(L)'
;MAQPESEGKRIPKAVIKRLSLYSRVLQNLEMKNVSKVSSRELSEQLGVNPAQVRKDLAYFGQFGIPGVGYYVSDLRSQIKRILQTDREVSVAIVGVGSLGRALLSYGGFGREGFQVLGAFDVDPAKVGTTIRGVR
;
A
#
# COMPACT_ATOMS: atom_id res chain seq x y z
N MET A 1 -16.19 -15.92 -10.38
CA MET A 1 -16.55 -16.57 -9.11
C MET A 1 -16.28 -15.60 -7.97
N ALA A 2 -17.36 -15.24 -7.27
CA ALA A 2 -17.49 -14.56 -5.97
C ALA A 2 -16.70 -13.26 -5.72
N GLN A 3 -17.31 -12.11 -6.05
CA GLN A 3 -17.16 -10.89 -5.25
C GLN A 3 -18.22 -10.96 -4.13
N PRO A 4 -17.88 -10.82 -2.84
CA PRO A 4 -18.90 -10.57 -1.84
C PRO A 4 -19.22 -9.07 -1.85
N GLU A 5 -20.43 -8.75 -2.29
CA GLU A 5 -21.08 -7.47 -2.04
C GLU A 5 -21.22 -7.31 -0.52
N SER A 6 -20.58 -6.29 0.07
CA SER A 6 -20.90 -5.85 1.42
C SER A 6 -21.92 -4.71 1.32
N GLU A 7 -23.14 -4.96 1.82
CA GLU A 7 -24.18 -3.95 1.97
C GLU A 7 -23.66 -2.65 2.63
N GLY A 8 -23.81 -1.54 1.91
CA GLY A 8 -24.17 -0.22 2.46
C GLY A 8 -23.25 0.52 3.43
N LYS A 9 -22.13 -0.03 3.92
CA LYS A 9 -21.24 0.70 4.84
C LYS A 9 -20.06 1.31 4.09
N ARG A 10 -20.18 2.61 3.75
CA ARG A 10 -19.08 3.39 3.17
C ARG A 10 -17.85 3.28 4.08
N ILE A 11 -16.81 2.60 3.59
CA ILE A 11 -15.57 2.41 4.35
C ILE A 11 -14.94 3.79 4.62
N PRO A 12 -14.65 4.15 5.89
CA PRO A 12 -14.08 5.45 6.17
C PRO A 12 -12.70 5.60 5.54
N LYS A 13 -12.43 6.76 4.92
CA LYS A 13 -11.11 7.07 4.33
C LYS A 13 -9.95 6.87 5.31
N ALA A 14 -10.20 7.14 6.61
CA ALA A 14 -9.23 6.92 7.67
C ALA A 14 -8.83 5.44 7.85
N VAL A 15 -9.75 4.51 7.61
CA VAL A 15 -9.48 3.06 7.65
C VAL A 15 -8.55 2.67 6.51
N ILE A 16 -8.83 3.13 5.29
CA ILE A 16 -7.96 2.89 4.11
C ILE A 16 -6.54 3.42 4.35
N LYS A 17 -6.42 4.64 4.93
CA LYS A 17 -5.12 5.22 5.30
C LYS A 17 -4.39 4.39 6.36
N ARG A 18 -5.10 3.77 7.32
CA ARG A 18 -4.46 2.89 8.31
C ARG A 18 -4.07 1.54 7.74
N LEU A 19 -4.85 0.98 6.81
CA LEU A 19 -4.46 -0.25 6.11
C LEU A 19 -3.10 -0.10 5.40
N SER A 20 -2.82 1.03 4.76
CA SER A 20 -1.52 1.26 4.13
C SER A 20 -0.37 1.32 5.16
N LEU A 21 -0.65 1.81 6.37
CA LEU A 21 0.30 1.77 7.48
C LEU A 21 0.49 0.35 8.04
N TYR A 22 -0.58 -0.42 8.23
CA TYR A 22 -0.50 -1.83 8.61
C TYR A 22 0.34 -2.62 7.59
N SER A 23 0.12 -2.40 6.30
CA SER A 23 0.88 -3.07 5.23
C SER A 23 2.39 -2.84 5.35
N ARG A 24 2.82 -1.60 5.67
CA ARG A 24 4.23 -1.25 5.89
C ARG A 24 4.81 -1.94 7.13
N VAL A 25 4.07 -1.94 8.24
CA VAL A 25 4.50 -2.64 9.46
C VAL A 25 4.64 -4.14 9.20
N LEU A 26 3.67 -4.74 8.52
CA LEU A 26 3.70 -6.16 8.18
C LEU A 26 4.85 -6.51 7.24
N GLN A 27 5.17 -5.65 6.27
CA GLN A 27 6.35 -5.81 5.43
C GLN A 27 7.65 -5.80 6.25
N ASN A 28 7.76 -4.91 7.24
CA ASN A 28 8.92 -4.88 8.14
C ASN A 28 9.01 -6.14 9.01
N LEU A 29 7.88 -6.66 9.48
CA LEU A 29 7.82 -7.91 10.26
C LEU A 29 8.20 -9.12 9.40
N GLU A 30 7.73 -9.16 8.16
CA GLU A 30 8.06 -10.20 7.18
C GLU A 30 9.56 -10.21 6.86
N MET A 31 10.17 -9.04 6.63
CA MET A 31 11.63 -8.92 6.45
C MET A 31 12.43 -9.40 7.68
N LYS A 32 11.82 -9.37 8.87
CA LYS A 32 12.40 -9.87 10.12
C LYS A 32 12.04 -11.34 10.41
N ASN A 33 11.43 -12.05 9.44
CA ASN A 33 10.97 -13.44 9.57
C ASN A 33 9.97 -13.66 10.72
N VAL A 34 9.18 -12.64 11.08
CA VAL A 34 8.12 -12.79 12.08
C VAL A 34 6.90 -13.43 11.41
N SER A 35 6.47 -14.59 11.92
CA SER A 35 5.37 -15.36 11.33
C SER A 35 3.98 -14.90 11.77
N LYS A 36 3.84 -14.45 13.03
CA LYS A 36 2.58 -14.05 13.65
C LYS A 36 2.70 -12.71 14.36
N VAL A 37 1.60 -11.95 14.39
CA VAL A 37 1.50 -10.69 15.11
C VAL A 37 0.11 -10.54 15.72
N SER A 38 0.03 -10.04 16.95
CA SER A 38 -1.24 -9.73 17.62
C SER A 38 -1.74 -8.33 17.24
N SER A 39 -3.02 -8.04 17.52
CA SER A 39 -3.54 -6.67 17.38
C SER A 39 -2.83 -5.67 18.27
N ARG A 40 -2.26 -6.13 19.41
CA ARG A 40 -1.51 -5.27 20.33
C ARG A 40 -0.18 -4.87 19.73
N GLU A 41 0.63 -5.83 19.32
CA GLU A 41 1.95 -5.59 18.70
C GLU A 41 1.83 -4.79 17.41
N LEU A 42 0.82 -5.07 16.57
CA LEU A 42 0.57 -4.30 15.34
C LEU A 42 0.19 -2.84 15.64
N SER A 43 -0.51 -2.61 16.77
CA SER A 43 -0.97 -1.28 17.16
C SER A 43 0.12 -0.43 17.82
N GLU A 44 1.05 -1.05 18.56
CA GLU A 44 2.15 -0.39 19.25
C GLU A 44 3.10 0.33 18.26
N GLN A 45 3.35 -0.27 17.09
CA GLN A 45 4.18 0.37 16.05
C GLN A 45 3.51 1.58 15.38
N LEU A 46 2.19 1.75 15.54
CA LEU A 46 1.40 2.77 14.84
C LEU A 46 0.76 3.80 15.78
N GLY A 47 0.92 3.63 17.10
CA GLY A 47 0.30 4.51 18.09
C GLY A 47 -1.23 4.46 18.07
N VAL A 48 -1.81 3.32 17.68
CA VAL A 48 -3.28 3.12 17.63
C VAL A 48 -3.72 2.16 18.73
N ASN A 49 -5.01 2.14 19.07
CA ASN A 49 -5.55 1.19 20.04
C ASN A 49 -5.73 -0.21 19.38
N PRO A 50 -5.40 -1.33 20.05
CA PRO A 50 -5.63 -2.68 19.55
C PRO A 50 -7.08 -2.96 19.09
N ALA A 51 -8.07 -2.36 19.76
CA ALA A 51 -9.48 -2.45 19.38
C ALA A 51 -9.76 -1.76 18.03
N GLN A 52 -9.04 -0.67 17.73
CA GLN A 52 -9.15 0.01 16.44
C GLN A 52 -8.60 -0.85 15.30
N VAL A 53 -7.50 -1.56 15.52
CA VAL A 53 -6.96 -2.53 14.54
C VAL A 53 -8.01 -3.59 14.19
N ARG A 54 -8.62 -4.22 15.22
CA ARG A 54 -9.67 -5.22 15.01
C ARG A 54 -10.88 -4.65 14.27
N LYS A 55 -11.33 -3.45 14.65
CA LYS A 55 -12.46 -2.76 14.00
C LYS A 55 -12.16 -2.42 12.54
N ASP A 56 -10.94 -1.97 12.24
CA ASP A 56 -10.51 -1.65 10.88
C ASP A 56 -10.53 -2.89 9.98
N LEU A 57 -9.94 -4.00 10.45
CA LEU A 57 -9.90 -5.26 9.72
C LEU A 57 -11.30 -5.84 9.52
N ALA A 58 -12.17 -5.73 10.53
CA ALA A 58 -13.55 -6.23 10.46
C ALA A 58 -14.40 -5.58 9.35
N TYR A 59 -14.03 -4.40 8.82
CA TYR A 59 -14.71 -3.82 7.64
C TYR A 59 -14.55 -4.68 6.38
N PHE A 60 -13.53 -5.53 6.31
CA PHE A 60 -13.17 -6.29 5.10
C PHE A 60 -13.33 -7.81 5.27
N GLY A 61 -13.97 -8.25 6.35
CA GLY A 61 -14.20 -9.66 6.67
C GLY A 61 -13.53 -10.10 7.96
N GLN A 62 -13.35 -11.41 8.10
CA GLN A 62 -12.71 -12.01 9.27
C GLN A 62 -11.21 -12.13 9.05
N PHE A 63 -10.44 -11.61 10.00
CA PHE A 63 -8.99 -11.65 9.99
C PHE A 63 -8.46 -12.28 11.27
N GLY A 64 -7.43 -13.11 11.11
CA GLY A 64 -6.72 -13.73 12.23
C GLY A 64 -7.53 -14.82 12.94
N ILE A 65 -6.93 -15.34 14.00
CA ILE A 65 -7.48 -16.42 14.81
C ILE A 65 -7.47 -15.97 16.27
N PRO A 66 -8.60 -16.03 17.00
CA PRO A 66 -8.65 -15.70 18.42
C PRO A 66 -7.59 -16.46 19.21
N GLY A 67 -6.88 -15.76 20.10
CA GLY A 67 -5.79 -16.33 20.90
C GLY A 67 -4.46 -16.55 20.16
N VAL A 68 -4.44 -16.48 18.81
CA VAL A 68 -3.23 -16.68 18.00
C VAL A 68 -2.76 -15.38 17.33
N GLY A 69 -3.69 -14.51 16.92
CA GLY A 69 -3.38 -13.28 16.18
C GLY A 69 -3.45 -13.47 14.67
N TYR A 70 -2.61 -12.76 13.93
CA TYR A 70 -2.60 -12.72 12.47
C TYR A 70 -1.32 -13.34 11.93
N TYR A 71 -1.43 -14.21 10.93
CA TYR A 71 -0.27 -14.59 10.12
C TYR A 71 0.19 -13.39 9.29
N VAL A 72 1.46 -13.01 9.42
CA VAL A 72 2.00 -11.77 8.85
C VAL A 72 1.89 -11.75 7.33
N SER A 73 2.30 -12.85 6.67
CA SER A 73 2.24 -13.03 5.21
C SER A 73 0.81 -12.92 4.67
N ASP A 74 -0.13 -13.57 5.34
CA ASP A 74 -1.51 -13.69 4.88
C ASP A 74 -2.24 -12.36 5.05
N LEU A 75 -2.10 -11.73 6.24
CA LEU A 75 -2.67 -10.43 6.50
C LEU A 75 -2.11 -9.38 5.55
N ARG A 76 -0.80 -9.39 5.28
CA ARG A 76 -0.17 -8.45 4.33
C ARG A 76 -0.71 -8.64 2.92
N SER A 77 -0.79 -9.88 2.45
CA SER A 77 -1.35 -10.25 1.15
C SER A 77 -2.80 -9.80 0.98
N GLN A 78 -3.64 -10.04 1.98
CA GLN A 78 -5.03 -9.61 1.99
C GLN A 78 -5.17 -8.09 2.00
N ILE A 79 -4.39 -7.39 2.83
CA ILE A 79 -4.38 -5.91 2.86
C ILE A 79 -3.93 -5.34 1.51
N LYS A 80 -2.92 -5.93 0.86
CA LYS A 80 -2.49 -5.50 -0.48
C LYS A 80 -3.61 -5.64 -1.51
N ARG A 81 -4.35 -6.75 -1.50
CA ARG A 81 -5.53 -6.95 -2.37
C ARG A 81 -6.62 -5.90 -2.12
N ILE A 82 -6.90 -5.60 -0.86
CA ILE A 82 -7.87 -4.55 -0.49
C ILE A 82 -7.44 -3.18 -1.01
N LEU A 83 -6.15 -2.86 -0.90
CA LEU A 83 -5.58 -1.61 -1.38
C LEU A 83 -5.31 -1.60 -2.89
N GLN A 84 -5.51 -2.73 -3.58
CA GLN A 84 -5.15 -2.95 -4.99
C GLN A 84 -3.67 -2.66 -5.30
N THR A 85 -2.79 -2.97 -4.34
CA THR A 85 -1.32 -2.84 -4.44
C THR A 85 -0.61 -4.19 -4.51
N ASP A 86 -1.38 -5.23 -4.84
CA ASP A 86 -0.91 -6.57 -5.20
C ASP A 86 -0.62 -6.71 -6.71
N ARG A 87 -0.84 -5.64 -7.48
CA ARG A 87 -0.59 -5.55 -8.93
C ARG A 87 0.28 -4.34 -9.23
N GLU A 88 0.90 -4.36 -10.41
CA GLU A 88 1.58 -3.18 -10.93
C GLU A 88 0.55 -2.11 -11.32
N VAL A 89 0.80 -0.88 -10.89
CA VAL A 89 0.00 0.29 -11.23
C VAL A 89 0.85 1.18 -12.11
N SER A 90 0.36 1.40 -13.33
CA SER A 90 0.97 2.35 -14.26
C SER A 90 0.69 3.77 -13.80
N VAL A 91 1.73 4.58 -13.68
CA VAL A 91 1.66 5.98 -13.28
C VAL A 91 2.39 6.87 -14.28
N ALA A 92 2.04 8.15 -14.28
CA ALA A 92 2.76 9.18 -15.02
C ALA A 92 3.15 10.34 -14.11
N ILE A 93 4.25 11.00 -14.44
CA ILE A 93 4.73 12.19 -13.72
C ILE A 93 4.37 13.43 -14.54
N VAL A 94 3.70 14.40 -13.92
CA VAL A 94 3.40 15.69 -14.55
C VAL A 94 4.30 16.75 -13.90
N GLY A 95 5.11 17.42 -14.72
CA GLY A 95 6.17 18.34 -14.32
C GLY A 95 7.51 17.65 -14.13
N VAL A 96 8.43 17.82 -15.08
CA VAL A 96 9.78 17.25 -15.08
C VAL A 96 10.80 18.32 -14.66
N GLY A 97 10.52 18.94 -13.52
CA GLY A 97 11.43 19.85 -12.82
C GLY A 97 12.54 19.11 -12.07
N SER A 98 13.11 19.73 -11.03
CA SER A 98 14.08 19.04 -10.16
C SER A 98 13.43 17.83 -9.46
N LEU A 99 12.25 18.03 -8.86
CA LEU A 99 11.51 16.95 -8.17
C LEU A 99 11.05 15.85 -9.14
N GLY A 100 10.48 16.21 -10.29
CA GLY A 100 10.05 15.22 -11.29
C GLY A 100 11.21 14.32 -11.74
N ARG A 101 12.39 14.91 -11.98
CA ARG A 101 13.62 14.15 -12.30
C ARG A 101 14.10 13.26 -11.15
N ALA A 102 14.00 13.73 -9.91
CA ALA A 102 14.33 12.94 -8.73
C ALA A 102 13.37 11.74 -8.58
N LEU A 103 12.07 11.96 -8.79
CA LEU A 103 11.06 10.90 -8.77
C LEU A 103 11.26 9.88 -9.91
N LEU A 104 11.57 10.33 -11.13
CA LEU A 104 11.94 9.43 -12.25
C LEU A 104 13.17 8.58 -11.95
N SER A 105 14.07 9.07 -11.09
CA SER A 105 15.28 8.33 -10.68
C SER A 105 15.05 7.47 -9.43
N TYR A 106 13.86 7.51 -8.83
CA TYR A 106 13.57 6.80 -7.59
C TYR A 106 13.21 5.33 -7.86
N GLY A 107 14.19 4.43 -7.66
CA GLY A 107 14.00 2.99 -7.81
C GLY A 107 13.01 2.33 -6.83
N GLY A 108 12.49 3.08 -5.86
CA GLY A 108 11.48 2.57 -4.94
C GLY A 108 10.09 2.42 -5.56
N PHE A 109 9.78 3.10 -6.68
CA PHE A 109 8.47 2.95 -7.34
C PHE A 109 8.23 1.51 -7.78
N GLY A 110 9.17 0.91 -8.52
CA GLY A 110 9.03 -0.48 -8.98
C GLY A 110 8.89 -1.48 -7.83
N ARG A 111 9.65 -1.30 -6.74
CA ARG A 111 9.56 -2.16 -5.54
C ARG A 111 8.20 -2.10 -4.84
N GLU A 112 7.52 -0.96 -4.95
CA GLU A 112 6.20 -0.74 -4.38
C GLU A 112 5.06 -1.05 -5.36
N GLY A 113 5.38 -1.58 -6.55
CA GLY A 113 4.41 -1.93 -7.59
C GLY A 113 3.95 -0.75 -8.44
N PHE A 114 4.71 0.36 -8.47
CA PHE A 114 4.42 1.50 -9.35
C PHE A 114 5.37 1.50 -10.55
N GLN A 115 4.79 1.48 -11.74
CA GLN A 115 5.54 1.56 -12.99
C GLN A 115 5.34 2.94 -13.61
N VAL A 116 6.40 3.75 -13.64
CA VAL A 116 6.34 5.07 -14.29
C VAL A 116 6.45 4.87 -15.80
N LEU A 117 5.33 5.04 -16.51
CA LEU A 117 5.25 4.80 -17.96
C LEU A 117 5.35 6.06 -18.81
N GLY A 118 5.21 7.24 -18.22
CA GLY A 118 5.30 8.49 -18.95
C GLY A 118 5.63 9.69 -18.07
N ALA A 119 6.19 10.71 -18.70
CA ALA A 119 6.44 12.01 -18.07
C ALA A 119 5.96 13.15 -18.97
N PHE A 120 5.30 14.13 -18.38
CA PHE A 120 4.70 15.26 -19.09
C PHE A 120 5.28 16.57 -18.57
N ASP A 121 5.62 17.50 -19.46
CA ASP A 121 6.05 18.86 -19.10
C ASP A 121 5.52 19.84 -20.15
N VAL A 122 5.40 21.11 -19.78
CA VAL A 122 4.98 22.20 -20.68
C VAL A 122 6.17 22.87 -21.36
N ASP A 123 7.38 22.69 -20.84
CA ASP A 123 8.61 23.20 -21.42
C ASP A 123 8.91 22.51 -22.77
N PRO A 124 8.85 23.23 -23.92
CA PRO A 124 9.09 22.64 -25.23
C PRO A 124 10.47 21.98 -25.36
N ALA A 125 11.46 22.43 -24.58
CA ALA A 125 12.80 21.84 -24.59
C ALA A 125 12.85 20.42 -24.00
N LYS A 126 11.84 20.03 -23.21
CA LYS A 126 11.74 18.70 -22.59
C LYS A 126 10.78 17.78 -23.33
N VAL A 127 9.79 18.33 -24.02
CA VAL A 127 8.80 17.55 -24.77
C VAL A 127 9.49 16.70 -25.83
N GLY A 128 9.16 15.41 -25.86
CA GLY A 128 9.73 14.45 -26.82
C GLY A 128 11.11 13.91 -26.45
N THR A 129 11.71 14.38 -25.36
CA THR A 129 12.96 13.82 -24.83
C THR A 129 12.70 12.55 -24.01
N THR A 130 13.74 11.77 -23.74
CA THR A 130 13.66 10.62 -22.84
C THR A 130 14.53 10.88 -21.61
N ILE A 131 13.93 10.78 -20.43
CA ILE A 131 14.59 11.02 -19.16
C ILE A 131 14.54 9.72 -18.36
N ARG A 132 15.72 9.12 -18.11
CA ARG A 132 15.86 7.86 -17.34
C ARG A 132 15.02 6.70 -17.90
N GLY A 133 14.85 6.65 -19.23
CA GLY A 133 14.09 5.59 -19.91
C GLY A 133 12.58 5.82 -19.98
N VAL A 134 12.09 6.94 -19.45
CA VAL A 134 10.68 7.37 -19.54
C VAL A 134 10.57 8.51 -20.56
N ARG A 135 9.57 8.43 -21.44
CA ARG A 135 9.27 9.44 -22.45
C ARG A 135 8.11 10.34 -22.03
#